data_AF-A0A0M5M3J2-F1
#
_entry.id   AF-A0A0M5M3J2-F1
#
_cell.length_a   1.000
_cell.length_b   1.000
_cell.length_c   1.000
_cell.angle_alpha   90.00
_cell.angle_beta   90.00
_cell.angle_gamma   90.00
#
_symmetry.space_group_name_H-M   'P 1'
#
loop_
_entity.id
_entity.type
_entity.pdbx_description
1 polymer ?
#
loop_
_entity_poly.entity_id
_entity_poly.type
_entity_poly.pdbx_seq_one_letter_code
_entity_poly.pdbx_strand_id
1 'polypeptide(L)'
;MERVKKITYQVKKSLVVVDSDNFLWRQNVDRERWLLYRSCSENDRKLDQISPVELANAAVDIVTRKGGMTADALGRMILARFGRSRMSKLTKTHLAQGFEQAKAFGRITEVDGEVKLAAGPLDAGLATV
;
A
#
# COMPACT_ATOMS: atom_id res chain seq x y z
N MET A 1 -22.11 3.37 -19.72
CA MET A 1 -21.15 3.64 -20.83
C MET A 1 -20.70 5.11 -20.86
N GLU A 2 -21.62 6.07 -20.93
CA GLU A 2 -21.37 7.54 -20.91
C GLU A 2 -20.44 8.02 -19.76
N ARG A 3 -20.75 7.66 -18.51
CA ARG A 3 -20.01 8.11 -17.33
C ARG A 3 -18.54 7.64 -17.31
N VAL A 4 -18.29 6.39 -17.70
CA VAL A 4 -16.92 5.84 -17.78
C VAL A 4 -16.11 6.59 -18.82
N LYS A 5 -16.67 6.82 -20.02
CA LYS A 5 -16.01 7.61 -21.07
C LYS A 5 -15.65 9.02 -20.59
N LYS A 6 -16.56 9.69 -19.87
CA LYS A 6 -16.33 11.03 -19.31
C LYS A 6 -15.22 11.02 -18.25
N ILE A 7 -15.19 10.04 -17.34
CA ILE A 7 -14.13 9.90 -16.34
C ILE A 7 -12.78 9.64 -17.02
N THR A 8 -12.71 8.69 -17.96
CA THR A 8 -11.49 8.40 -18.71
C THR A 8 -10.98 9.63 -19.48
N TYR A 9 -11.89 10.40 -20.07
CA TYR A 9 -11.53 11.65 -20.75
C TYR A 9 -10.95 12.70 -19.80
N GLN A 10 -11.54 12.87 -18.61
CA GLN A 10 -11.02 13.80 -17.60
C GLN A 10 -9.68 13.35 -17.03
N VAL A 11 -9.49 12.04 -16.84
CA VAL A 11 -8.20 11.44 -16.46
C VAL A 11 -7.14 11.71 -17.52
N LYS A 12 -7.46 11.60 -18.81
CA LYS A 12 -6.52 11.93 -19.90
C LYS A 12 -6.15 13.42 -19.95
N LYS A 13 -7.02 14.30 -19.46
CA LYS A 13 -6.78 15.75 -19.38
C LYS A 13 -6.11 16.19 -18.08
N SER A 14 -5.97 15.30 -17.10
CA SER A 14 -5.30 15.60 -15.84
C SER A 14 -3.86 15.07 -15.85
N LEU A 15 -3.00 15.69 -15.03
CA LEU A 15 -1.60 15.28 -14.84
C LEU A 15 -1.52 14.05 -13.92
N VAL A 16 -2.17 12.96 -14.33
CA VAL A 16 -2.23 11.72 -13.58
C VAL A 16 -1.71 10.55 -14.40
N VAL A 17 -1.12 9.57 -13.71
CA VAL A 17 -0.65 8.31 -14.28
C VAL A 17 -1.40 7.16 -13.60
N VAL A 18 -1.72 6.13 -14.37
CA VAL A 18 -2.35 4.90 -13.86
C VAL A 18 -1.25 3.87 -13.65
N ASP A 19 -1.20 3.23 -12.49
CA ASP A 19 -0.26 2.13 -12.24
C ASP A 19 -0.79 0.76 -12.68
N SER A 20 0.03 -0.27 -12.50
CA SER A 20 -0.30 -1.67 -12.78
C SER A 20 -1.50 -2.19 -12.00
N ASP A 21 -1.82 -1.58 -10.86
CA ASP A 21 -2.96 -1.92 -10.00
C ASP A 21 -4.21 -1.07 -10.31
N ASN A 22 -4.19 -0.31 -11.40
CA ASN A 22 -5.24 0.62 -11.82
C ASN A 22 -5.51 1.76 -10.82
N PHE A 23 -4.53 2.11 -9.98
CA PHE A 23 -4.59 3.25 -9.09
C PHE A 23 -4.07 4.52 -9.78
N LEU A 24 -4.73 5.65 -9.51
CA LEU A 24 -4.40 6.96 -10.10
C LEU A 24 -3.43 7.73 -9.21
N TRP A 25 -2.27 8.07 -9.76
CA TRP A 25 -1.24 8.89 -9.13
C TRP A 25 -1.11 10.24 -9.83
N ARG A 26 -0.66 11.28 -9.12
CA ARG A 26 -0.20 12.50 -9.80
C ARG A 26 1.12 12.20 -10.51
N GLN A 27 1.33 12.77 -11.70
CA GLN A 27 2.49 12.49 -12.55
C GLN A 27 3.85 12.75 -11.87
N ASN A 28 3.90 13.68 -10.92
CA ASN A 28 5.14 14.07 -10.23
C ASN A 28 5.36 13.32 -8.90
N VAL A 29 4.56 12.28 -8.61
CA VAL A 29 4.74 11.45 -7.42
C VAL A 29 5.59 10.24 -7.77
N ASP A 30 6.79 10.19 -7.20
CA ASP A 30 7.64 9.00 -7.25
C ASP A 30 7.10 7.93 -6.29
N ARG A 31 6.53 6.87 -6.85
CA ARG A 31 5.89 5.78 -6.09
C ARG A 31 6.89 4.90 -5.35
N GLU A 32 8.11 4.78 -5.87
CA GLU A 32 9.18 3.97 -5.25
C GLU A 32 9.78 4.67 -4.04
N ARG A 33 9.73 6.01 -4.00
CA ARG A 33 10.20 6.81 -2.86
C ARG A 33 9.10 7.24 -1.91
N TRP A 34 7.83 7.08 -2.29
CA TRP A 34 6.70 7.47 -1.46
C TRP A 34 6.47 6.46 -0.32
N LEU A 35 6.70 6.90 0.92
CA LEU A 35 6.60 6.08 2.15
C LEU A 35 5.38 6.40 3.02
N LEU A 36 4.58 7.41 2.65
CA LEU A 36 3.43 7.81 3.46
C LEU A 36 2.27 6.84 3.27
N TYR A 37 1.40 6.77 4.28
CA TYR A 37 0.09 6.15 4.15
C TYR A 37 -0.89 6.93 5.04
N ARG A 38 -2.14 7.01 4.63
CA ARG A 38 -3.16 7.65 5.47
C ARG A 38 -3.77 6.59 6.36
N SER A 39 -3.64 6.72 7.68
CA SER A 39 -4.53 5.99 8.59
C SER A 39 -5.95 6.55 8.46
N CYS A 40 -6.96 5.70 8.55
CA CYS A 40 -8.35 6.13 8.55
C CYS A 40 -9.03 5.70 9.84
N SER A 41 -9.91 6.56 10.36
CA SER A 41 -10.99 6.12 11.23
C SER A 41 -11.98 5.24 10.45
N GLU A 42 -12.84 4.53 11.16
CA GLU A 42 -13.76 3.56 10.55
C GLU A 42 -14.53 4.15 9.35
N ASN A 43 -14.55 3.40 8.25
CA ASN A 43 -15.36 3.63 7.04
C ASN A 43 -15.10 4.92 6.23
N ASP A 44 -14.04 5.66 6.48
CA ASP A 44 -13.75 6.92 5.77
C ASP A 44 -13.35 6.71 4.28
N ARG A 45 -12.75 5.55 3.97
CA ARG A 45 -12.41 5.13 2.61
C ARG A 45 -12.80 3.68 2.37
N LYS A 46 -13.34 3.36 1.19
CA LYS A 46 -13.51 1.98 0.71
C LYS A 46 -12.14 1.32 0.46
N LEU A 47 -12.10 -0.01 0.47
CA LEU A 47 -10.86 -0.76 0.30
C LEU A 47 -10.20 -0.49 -1.07
N ASP A 48 -11.02 -0.35 -2.12
CA ASP A 48 -10.60 0.00 -3.49
C ASP A 48 -10.11 1.46 -3.63
N GLN A 49 -10.22 2.28 -2.58
CA GLN A 49 -9.68 3.64 -2.52
C GLN A 49 -8.35 3.72 -1.75
N ILE A 50 -7.87 2.59 -1.23
CA ILE A 50 -6.57 2.47 -0.56
C ILE A 50 -5.62 1.87 -1.59
N SER A 51 -4.53 2.55 -1.93
CA SER A 51 -3.59 1.97 -2.91
C SER A 51 -2.86 0.75 -2.32
N PRO A 52 -2.46 -0.24 -3.13
CA PRO A 52 -1.53 -1.28 -2.69
C PRO A 52 -0.22 -0.71 -2.13
N VAL A 53 0.25 0.44 -2.65
CA VAL A 53 1.42 1.16 -2.11
C VAL A 53 1.19 1.65 -0.67
N GLU A 54 -0.01 2.14 -0.33
CA GLU A 54 -0.34 2.50 1.06
C GLU A 54 -0.31 1.28 1.99
N LEU A 55 -0.77 0.12 1.52
CA LEU A 55 -0.68 -1.13 2.28
C LEU A 55 0.77 -1.59 2.45
N ALA A 56 1.59 -1.46 1.40
CA ALA A 56 3.03 -1.74 1.43
C ALA A 56 3.74 -0.85 2.47
N ASN A 57 3.43 0.45 2.47
CA ASN A 57 4.00 1.41 3.41
C ASN A 57 3.57 1.11 4.86
N ALA A 58 2.30 0.76 5.08
CA ALA A 58 1.82 0.34 6.39
C ALA A 58 2.50 -0.96 6.87
N ALA A 59 2.74 -1.91 5.97
CA ALA A 59 3.45 -3.15 6.27
C ALA A 59 4.86 -2.86 6.79
N VAL A 60 5.61 -2.03 6.06
CA VAL A 60 6.96 -1.60 6.45
C VAL A 60 6.94 -0.92 7.82
N ASP A 61 6.07 0.08 8.03
CA ASP A 61 5.97 0.78 9.31
C ASP A 61 5.68 -0.15 10.50
N ILE A 62 4.80 -1.14 10.30
CA ILE A 62 4.48 -2.13 11.34
C ILE A 62 5.68 -3.03 11.65
N VAL A 63 6.31 -3.61 10.63
CA VAL A 63 7.45 -4.52 10.80
C VAL A 63 8.65 -3.78 11.39
N THR A 64 8.89 -2.52 11.00
CA THR A 64 9.92 -1.66 11.61
C THR A 64 9.71 -1.49 13.11
N ARG A 65 8.47 -1.28 13.55
CA ARG A 65 8.16 -1.03 14.98
C ARG A 65 8.05 -2.29 15.82
N LYS A 66 7.64 -3.41 15.23
CA LYS A 66 7.28 -4.64 15.97
C LYS A 66 8.16 -5.84 15.69
N GLY A 67 9.05 -5.75 14.69
CA GLY A 67 9.84 -6.88 14.22
C GLY A 67 9.08 -7.78 13.25
N GLY A 68 9.74 -8.88 12.88
CA GLY A 68 9.20 -9.89 11.98
C GLY A 68 7.94 -10.55 12.53
N MET A 69 6.99 -10.87 11.66
CA MET A 69 5.76 -11.56 12.05
C MET A 69 5.12 -12.28 10.86
N THR A 70 4.19 -13.20 11.13
CA THR A 70 3.46 -13.90 10.06
C THR A 70 2.65 -12.93 9.19
N ALA A 71 2.50 -13.26 7.91
CA ALA A 71 1.72 -12.45 6.96
C ALA A 71 0.27 -12.23 7.43
N ASP A 72 -0.33 -13.20 8.12
CA ASP A 72 -1.68 -13.12 8.67
C ASP A 72 -1.77 -12.14 9.86
N ALA A 73 -0.80 -12.18 10.77
CA ALA A 73 -0.72 -11.21 11.87
C ALA A 73 -0.50 -9.78 11.35
N LEU A 74 0.43 -9.61 10.41
CA LEU A 74 0.70 -8.34 9.74
C LEU A 74 -0.55 -7.82 9.01
N GLY A 75 -1.23 -8.68 8.26
CA GLY A 75 -2.47 -8.32 7.55
C GLY A 75 -3.55 -7.78 8.48
N ARG A 76 -3.78 -8.42 9.63
CA ARG A 76 -4.74 -7.91 10.63
C ARG A 76 -4.35 -6.53 11.17
N MET A 77 -3.06 -6.33 11.45
CA MET A 77 -2.56 -5.05 11.93
C MET A 77 -2.66 -3.93 10.89
N ILE A 78 -2.39 -4.23 9.63
CA ILE A 78 -2.58 -3.30 8.52
C ILE A 78 -4.04 -2.88 8.46
N LEU A 79 -4.99 -3.83 8.46
CA LEU A 79 -6.41 -3.49 8.41
C LEU A 79 -6.85 -2.60 9.57
N ALA A 80 -6.34 -2.83 10.77
CA ALA A 80 -6.63 -1.99 11.92
C ALA A 80 -6.23 -0.52 11.70
N ARG A 81 -5.13 -0.24 10.97
CA ARG A 81 -4.72 1.13 10.60
C ARG A 81 -5.69 1.85 9.67
N PHE A 82 -6.49 1.09 8.95
CA PHE A 82 -7.52 1.59 8.04
C PHE A 82 -8.93 1.47 8.62
N GLY A 83 -9.07 1.25 9.94
CA GLY A 83 -10.36 1.14 10.62
C GLY A 83 -11.15 -0.10 10.19
N ARG A 84 -10.47 -1.21 9.89
CA ARG A 84 -11.05 -2.45 9.36
C ARG A 84 -10.59 -3.66 10.16
N SER A 85 -11.46 -4.68 10.24
CA SER A 85 -11.16 -5.96 10.88
C SER A 85 -11.55 -7.18 10.04
N ARG A 86 -12.51 -7.02 9.11
CA ARG A 86 -13.05 -8.14 8.31
C ARG A 86 -12.08 -8.64 7.24
N MET A 87 -11.65 -9.88 7.37
CA MET A 87 -10.76 -10.58 6.44
C MET A 87 -11.52 -11.28 5.29
N SER A 88 -12.19 -10.49 4.44
CA SER A 88 -12.91 -10.99 3.26
C SER A 88 -11.95 -11.46 2.14
N LYS A 89 -12.46 -12.18 1.13
CA LYS A 89 -11.67 -12.55 -0.07
C LYS A 89 -11.06 -11.34 -0.76
N LEU A 90 -11.83 -10.26 -0.89
CA LEU A 90 -11.36 -8.99 -1.46
C LEU A 90 -10.25 -8.39 -0.60
N THR A 91 -10.44 -8.39 0.73
CA THR A 91 -9.43 -7.91 1.69
C THR A 91 -8.11 -8.66 1.56
N LYS A 92 -8.16 -9.99 1.50
CA LYS A 92 -6.97 -10.84 1.34
C LYS A 92 -6.25 -10.57 0.02
N THR A 93 -7.01 -10.41 -1.07
CA THR A 93 -6.45 -10.09 -2.39
C THR A 93 -5.72 -8.75 -2.36
N HIS A 94 -6.34 -7.74 -1.76
CA HIS A 94 -5.76 -6.39 -1.66
C HIS A 94 -4.51 -6.35 -0.79
N LEU A 95 -4.53 -7.06 0.36
CA LEU A 95 -3.35 -7.23 1.21
C LEU A 95 -2.21 -7.93 0.47
N ALA A 96 -2.51 -8.98 -0.31
CA ALA A 96 -1.51 -9.66 -1.11
C ALA A 96 -0.86 -8.71 -2.13
N GLN A 97 -1.64 -7.88 -2.82
CA GLN A 97 -1.09 -6.85 -3.72
C GLN A 97 -0.16 -5.88 -2.99
N GLY A 98 -0.53 -5.45 -1.78
CA GLY A 98 0.34 -4.61 -0.95
C GLY A 98 1.66 -5.30 -0.57
N PHE A 99 1.62 -6.59 -0.24
CA PHE A 99 2.83 -7.36 0.05
C PHE A 99 3.71 -7.58 -1.17
N GLU A 100 3.11 -7.90 -2.34
CA GLU A 100 3.86 -7.97 -3.59
C GLU A 100 4.52 -6.63 -3.92
N GLN A 101 3.82 -5.51 -3.71
CA GLN A 101 4.37 -4.18 -3.96
C GLN A 101 5.54 -3.87 -3.01
N ALA A 102 5.43 -4.21 -1.72
CA ALA A 102 6.50 -4.01 -0.75
C ALA A 102 7.74 -4.88 -1.06
N LYS A 103 7.53 -6.12 -1.54
CA LYS A 103 8.60 -7.01 -2.00
C LYS A 103 9.24 -6.50 -3.28
N ALA A 104 8.45 -6.04 -4.26
CA ALA A 104 8.93 -5.46 -5.51
C ALA A 104 9.80 -4.22 -5.28
N PHE A 105 9.48 -3.42 -4.25
CA PHE A 105 10.31 -2.30 -3.81
C PHE A 105 11.52 -2.71 -2.95
N GLY A 106 11.70 -4.00 -2.66
CA GLY A 106 12.80 -4.49 -1.81
C GLY A 106 12.74 -3.99 -0.38
N ARG A 107 11.54 -3.73 0.17
CA ARG A 107 11.36 -3.17 1.52
C ARG A 107 11.05 -4.23 2.57
N ILE A 108 10.38 -5.31 2.17
CA ILE A 108 10.12 -6.47 3.02
C ILE A 108 10.58 -7.75 2.32
N THR A 109 10.85 -8.78 3.10
CA THR A 109 11.14 -10.14 2.64
C THR A 109 10.42 -11.14 3.54
N GLU A 110 10.24 -12.36 3.04
CA GLU A 110 9.72 -13.48 3.83
C GLU A 110 10.85 -14.45 4.15
N VAL A 111 11.07 -14.73 5.44
CA VAL A 111 12.13 -15.62 5.94
C VAL A 111 11.52 -16.44 7.07
N ASP A 112 11.63 -17.77 6.98
CA ASP A 112 11.12 -18.71 7.98
C ASP A 112 9.61 -18.53 8.31
N GLY A 113 8.80 -18.13 7.32
CA GLY A 113 7.36 -17.88 7.49
C GLY A 113 7.01 -16.54 8.16
N GLU A 114 8.01 -15.69 8.39
CA GLU A 114 7.84 -14.34 8.90
C GLU A 114 8.15 -13.31 7.82
N VAL A 115 7.30 -12.30 7.72
CA VAL A 115 7.56 -11.08 6.97
C VAL A 115 8.46 -10.18 7.81
N LYS A 116 9.64 -9.84 7.28
CA LYS A 116 10.69 -9.01 7.90
C LYS A 116 11.05 -7.84 6.99
N LEU A 117 11.74 -6.84 7.53
CA LEU A 117 12.38 -5.84 6.69
C LEU A 117 13.42 -6.52 5.81
N ALA A 118 13.47 -6.15 4.54
CA ALA A 118 14.58 -6.56 3.69
C ALA A 118 15.85 -5.81 4.12
N ALA A 119 17.02 -6.43 3.96
CA ALA A 119 18.32 -5.83 4.29
C ALA A 119 18.74 -4.67 3.35
N GLY A 120 17.84 -4.21 2.46
CA GLY A 120 18.04 -3.09 1.53
C GLY A 120 17.62 -1.74 2.12
N PRO A 121 17.96 -0.61 1.48
CA PRO A 121 18.03 0.69 2.14
C PRO A 121 16.62 1.22 2.47
N LEU A 122 16.26 1.17 3.75
CA LEU A 122 15.25 2.07 4.31
C LEU A 122 15.87 3.47 4.60
N ASP A 123 17.17 3.57 4.36
CA ASP A 123 18.09 4.61 4.84
C ASP A 123 18.35 5.71 3.79
N ALA A 124 17.93 5.52 2.53
CA ALA A 124 18.31 6.41 1.44
C ALA A 124 17.49 7.72 1.33
N GLY A 125 16.63 8.06 2.30
CA GLY A 125 15.77 9.24 2.12
C GLY A 125 14.96 9.78 3.30
N LEU A 126 15.10 9.28 4.53
CA LEU A 126 14.52 9.95 5.70
C LEU A 126 15.48 11.06 6.19
N ALA A 127 15.73 12.04 5.32
CA ALA A 127 16.17 13.35 5.77
C ALA A 127 14.95 14.05 6.39
N THR A 128 15.01 14.19 7.70
CA THR A 128 14.33 15.13 8.59
C THR A 128 13.42 16.16 7.91
N VAL A 129 12.14 16.13 8.28
CA VAL A 129 11.28 17.34 8.36
C VAL A 129 10.68 17.38 9.75
#